data_AF-A0A3A2Z175-F1
#
_entry.id   AF-A0A3A2Z175-F1
#
_cell.length_a   1.000
_cell.length_b   1.000
_cell.length_c   1.000
_cell.angle_alpha   90.00
_cell.angle_beta   90.00
_cell.angle_gamma   90.00
#
_symmetry.space_group_name_H-M   'P 1'
#
loop_
_entity.id
_entity.type
_entity.pdbx_description
1 polymer ?
#
loop_
_entity_poly.entity_id
_entity_poly.type
_entity_poly.pdbx_seq_one_letter_code
_entity_poly.pdbx_strand_id
1 'polypeptide(L)'
;MDKHAKDWLFHQAPPDAEGRPEIDRSELRKILIEAVEPQNLKWDHHVSRITPRADGKYEVHFVNHGAFAVGDLIVGADGTWSKVRPLLTNTQPVYTGLT
;
A
#
# COMPACT_ATOMS: atom_id res chain seq x y z
N MET A 1 -17.09 -6.00 3.19
CA MET A 1 -17.99 -5.42 2.19
C MET A 1 -17.59 -5.81 0.77
N ASP A 2 -18.50 -6.44 0.02
CA ASP A 2 -18.36 -6.68 -1.42
C ASP A 2 -18.93 -5.50 -2.24
N LYS A 3 -18.95 -5.64 -3.58
CA LYS A 3 -19.50 -4.64 -4.52
C LYS A 3 -21.01 -4.36 -4.36
N HIS A 4 -21.72 -5.18 -3.60
CA HIS A 4 -23.13 -5.03 -3.25
C HIS A 4 -23.31 -4.55 -1.82
N ALA A 5 -22.27 -3.96 -1.22
CA ALA A 5 -22.28 -3.50 0.15
C ALA A 5 -22.48 -4.64 1.19
N LYS A 6 -22.30 -5.91 0.79
CA LYS A 6 -22.51 -7.04 1.70
C LYS A 6 -21.28 -7.30 2.55
N ASP A 7 -21.44 -7.26 3.85
CA ASP A 7 -20.39 -7.59 4.80
C ASP A 7 -20.36 -9.08 5.11
N TRP A 8 -19.28 -9.71 4.68
CA TRP A 8 -19.02 -11.14 4.88
C TRP A 8 -18.24 -11.43 6.17
N LEU A 9 -17.64 -10.40 6.77
CA LEU A 9 -16.90 -10.50 8.01
C LEU A 9 -17.16 -9.24 8.83
N PHE A 10 -18.08 -9.34 9.79
CA PHE A 10 -18.23 -8.37 10.87
C PHE A 10 -17.42 -8.88 12.06
N HIS A 11 -16.20 -8.37 12.21
CA HIS A 11 -15.47 -8.53 13.46
C HIS A 11 -15.75 -7.30 14.31
N GLN A 12 -16.80 -7.37 15.13
CA GLN A 12 -16.98 -6.42 16.22
C GLN A 12 -16.16 -6.92 17.39
N ALA A 13 -15.26 -6.08 17.89
CA ALA A 13 -14.66 -6.34 19.18
C ALA A 13 -15.78 -6.40 20.23
N PRO A 14 -15.75 -7.36 21.18
CA PRO A 14 -16.77 -7.39 22.23
C PRO A 14 -16.74 -6.07 23.03
N PRO A 15 -17.85 -5.66 23.66
CA PRO A 15 -17.96 -4.34 24.32
C PRO A 15 -16.92 -4.09 25.43
N ASP A 16 -16.32 -5.16 25.95
CA ASP A 16 -15.27 -5.17 26.97
C ASP A 16 -13.85 -5.34 26.40
N ALA A 17 -13.69 -5.29 25.08
CA ALA A 17 -12.38 -5.36 24.43
C ALA A 17 -11.57 -4.08 24.73
N GLU A 18 -10.80 -4.12 25.82
CA GLU A 18 -9.84 -3.07 26.15
C GLU A 18 -8.74 -2.98 25.07
N GLY A 19 -8.48 -1.76 24.59
CA GLY A 19 -7.26 -1.43 23.84
C GLY A 19 -7.27 -1.65 22.31
N ARG A 20 -8.42 -1.84 21.65
CA ARG A 20 -8.52 -1.93 20.17
C ARG A 20 -9.72 -1.18 19.59
N PRO A 21 -9.82 0.15 19.78
CA PRO A 21 -10.94 0.92 19.24
C PRO A 21 -10.96 0.85 17.71
N GLU A 22 -12.14 0.60 17.15
CA GLU A 22 -12.38 0.70 15.72
C GLU A 22 -12.32 2.17 15.28
N ILE A 23 -11.78 2.42 14.09
CA ILE A 23 -11.71 3.74 13.48
C ILE A 23 -12.01 3.63 11.98
N ASP A 24 -12.69 4.63 11.45
CA ASP A 24 -12.89 4.73 10.00
C ASP A 24 -11.55 4.88 9.27
N ARG A 25 -11.42 4.21 8.12
CA ARG A 25 -10.17 4.20 7.35
C ARG A 25 -9.81 5.57 6.81
N SER A 26 -10.79 6.41 6.48
CA SER A 26 -10.55 7.77 6.01
C SER A 26 -10.05 8.67 7.14
N GLU A 27 -10.61 8.53 8.34
CA GLU A 27 -10.14 9.24 9.55
C GLU A 27 -8.72 8.83 9.94
N LEU A 28 -8.42 7.53 10.00
CA LEU A 28 -7.06 7.06 10.27
C LEU A 28 -6.06 7.57 9.21
N ARG A 29 -6.44 7.52 7.94
CA ARG A 29 -5.59 8.02 6.85
C ARG A 29 -5.32 9.51 6.99
N LYS A 30 -6.33 10.30 7.36
CA LYS A 30 -6.20 11.73 7.59
C LYS A 30 -5.18 12.02 8.69
N ILE A 31 -5.30 11.36 9.85
CA ILE A 31 -4.34 11.50 10.96
C ILE A 31 -2.91 11.21 10.49
N LEU A 32 -2.71 10.14 9.71
CA LEU A 32 -1.38 9.76 9.21
C LEU A 32 -0.83 10.76 8.19
N ILE A 33 -1.66 11.28 7.28
CA ILE A 33 -1.24 12.29 6.29
C ILE A 33 -0.87 13.60 7.00
N GLU A 34 -1.66 14.02 7.99
CA GLU A 34 -1.43 15.25 8.75
C GLU A 34 -0.12 15.19 9.58
N ALA A 35 0.36 14.00 9.91
CA ALA A 35 1.62 13.79 10.62
C ALA A 35 2.86 13.84 9.72
N VAL A 36 2.71 13.92 8.40
CA VAL A 36 3.81 13.87 7.42
C VAL A 36 3.96 15.24 6.75
N GLU A 37 5.20 15.69 6.57
CA GLU A 37 5.47 16.93 5.82
C GLU A 37 4.97 16.79 4.37
N PRO A 38 4.20 17.77 3.84
CA PRO A 38 3.56 17.63 2.52
C PRO A 38 4.52 17.33 1.36
N GLN A 39 5.75 17.83 1.41
CA GLN A 39 6.79 17.58 0.40
C GLN A 39 7.22 16.10 0.30
N ASN A 40 7.04 15.32 1.36
CA ASN A 40 7.40 13.90 1.40
C ASN A 40 6.30 13.01 0.83
N LEU A 41 5.15 13.56 0.44
CA LEU A 41 4.03 12.83 -0.09
C LEU A 41 3.68 13.30 -1.50
N LYS A 42 3.77 12.37 -2.47
CA LYS A 42 3.41 12.63 -3.86
C LYS A 42 2.14 11.88 -4.24
N TRP A 43 1.07 12.62 -4.49
CA TRP A 43 -0.17 12.07 -5.03
C TRP A 43 -0.06 11.78 -6.53
N ASP A 44 -0.96 10.96 -7.06
CA ASP A 44 -0.97 10.57 -8.48
C ASP A 44 0.32 9.88 -8.98
N HIS A 45 1.10 9.29 -8.06
CA HIS A 45 2.35 8.59 -8.38
C HIS A 45 2.17 7.07 -8.29
N HIS A 46 1.33 6.50 -9.16
CA HIS A 46 1.14 5.05 -9.20
C HIS A 46 2.37 4.36 -9.78
N VAL A 47 3.04 3.49 -9.02
CA VAL A 47 4.25 2.80 -9.47
C VAL A 47 3.92 1.78 -10.57
N SER A 48 4.57 1.91 -11.73
CA SER A 48 4.42 0.97 -12.85
C SER A 48 5.49 -0.11 -12.85
N ARG A 49 6.74 0.25 -12.53
CA ARG A 49 7.90 -0.63 -12.56
C ARG A 49 8.99 -0.14 -11.62
N ILE A 50 9.73 -1.07 -11.03
CA ILE A 50 10.95 -0.79 -10.27
C ILE A 50 12.08 -1.62 -10.86
N THR A 51 13.22 -1.00 -11.14
CA THR A 51 14.39 -1.66 -11.74
C THR A 51 15.65 -1.39 -10.93
N PRO A 52 16.44 -2.42 -10.58
CA PRO A 52 17.76 -2.21 -9.99
C PRO A 52 18.69 -1.56 -11.02
N ARG A 53 19.60 -0.72 -10.53
CA ARG A 53 20.62 -0.03 -11.32
C ARG A 53 21.99 -0.63 -11.03
N ALA A 54 22.95 -0.40 -11.94
CA ALA A 54 24.32 -0.88 -11.79
C ALA A 54 25.07 -0.26 -10.59
N ASP A 55 24.63 0.93 -10.15
CA ASP A 55 25.17 1.65 -8.99
C ASP A 55 24.60 1.16 -7.64
N GLY A 56 23.82 0.07 -7.64
CA GLY A 56 23.20 -0.50 -6.45
C GLY A 56 21.92 0.21 -5.99
N LYS A 57 21.48 1.25 -6.71
CA LYS A 57 20.22 1.97 -6.44
C LYS A 57 19.05 1.34 -7.18
N TYR A 58 17.85 1.88 -6.95
CA TYR A 58 16.62 1.50 -7.64
C TYR A 58 16.03 2.67 -8.39
N GLU A 59 15.60 2.42 -9.62
CA GLU A 59 14.81 3.33 -10.43
C GLU A 59 13.33 2.97 -10.31
N VAL A 60 12.49 3.96 -9.97
CA VAL A 60 11.05 3.80 -9.78
C VAL A 60 10.33 4.59 -10.88
N HIS A 61 9.61 3.87 -11.74
CA HIS A 61 8.77 4.46 -12.77
C HIS A 61 7.33 4.55 -12.30
N PHE A 62 6.65 5.60 -12.74
CA PHE A 62 5.25 5.85 -12.41
C PHE A 62 4.39 5.83 -13.67
N VAL A 63 3.13 5.43 -13.52
CA VAL A 63 2.13 5.52 -14.60
C VAL A 63 1.86 6.99 -14.90
N ASN A 64 1.72 7.34 -16.18
CA ASN A 64 1.44 8.68 -16.67
C ASN A 64 2.51 9.75 -16.39
N HIS A 65 3.70 9.36 -15.88
CA HIS A 65 4.82 10.27 -15.67
C HIS A 65 6.02 9.83 -16.50
N GLY A 66 6.64 10.77 -17.22
CA GLY A 66 7.88 10.50 -17.97
C GLY A 66 9.14 10.45 -17.10
N ALA A 67 9.09 11.09 -15.93
CA ALA A 67 10.20 11.11 -14.98
C ALA A 67 10.14 9.89 -14.03
N PHE A 68 11.31 9.34 -13.73
CA PHE A 68 11.49 8.32 -12.69
C PHE A 68 12.09 8.93 -11.42
N ALA A 69 11.93 8.25 -10.30
CA ALA A 69 12.65 8.55 -9.06
C ALA A 69 13.80 7.54 -8.87
N VAL A 70 14.85 7.95 -8.16
CA VAL A 70 15.95 7.05 -7.76
C VAL A 70 16.03 7.00 -6.25
N GLY A 71 16.14 5.79 -5.69
CA GLY A 71 16.29 5.58 -4.25
C GLY A 71 17.35 4.54 -3.93
N ASP A 72 18.09 4.77 -2.84
CA ASP A 72 19.07 3.82 -2.30
C ASP A 72 18.38 2.66 -1.56
N LEU A 73 17.18 2.90 -1.02
CA LEU A 73 16.34 1.92 -0.34
C LEU A 73 14.89 2.04 -0.82
N ILE A 74 14.24 0.88 -1.05
CA ILE A 74 12.83 0.80 -1.42
C ILE A 74 12.09 -0.04 -0.37
N VAL A 75 11.01 0.52 0.18
CA VAL A 75 10.09 -0.17 1.10
C VAL A 75 8.76 -0.39 0.38
N GLY A 76 8.34 -1.65 0.23
CA GLY A 76 7.09 -2.01 -0.42
C GLY A 76 5.90 -1.91 0.53
N ALA A 77 5.14 -0.81 0.40
CA ALA A 77 3.85 -0.59 1.08
C ALA A 77 2.68 -0.48 0.08
N ASP A 78 2.80 -1.14 -1.08
CA ASP A 78 1.93 -1.03 -2.25
C ASP A 78 0.87 -2.15 -2.36
N GLY A 79 0.66 -2.89 -1.27
CA GLY A 79 -0.46 -3.82 -1.10
C GLY A 79 -0.37 -5.11 -1.93
N THR A 80 -1.53 -5.73 -2.16
CA THR A 80 -1.62 -7.11 -2.70
C THR A 80 -0.91 -7.29 -4.04
N TRP A 81 -0.98 -6.32 -4.94
CA TRP A 81 -0.44 -6.39 -6.31
C TRP A 81 0.90 -5.65 -6.47
N SER A 82 1.71 -5.69 -5.40
CA SER A 82 3.00 -5.01 -5.28
C SER A 82 3.93 -5.17 -6.50
N LYS A 83 4.58 -4.07 -6.87
CA LYS A 83 5.70 -4.01 -7.83
C LYS A 83 7.06 -4.20 -7.16
N VAL A 84 7.13 -4.06 -5.83
CA VAL A 84 8.34 -4.34 -5.04
C VAL A 84 8.52 -5.84 -4.84
N ARG A 85 7.44 -6.59 -4.54
CA ARG A 85 7.51 -8.02 -4.19
C ARG A 85 8.32 -8.89 -5.18
N PRO A 86 8.18 -8.75 -6.52
CA PRO A 86 8.96 -9.54 -7.48
C PRO A 86 10.49 -9.37 -7.38
N LEU A 87 10.97 -8.28 -6.78
CA LEU A 87 12.41 -8.08 -6.53
C LEU A 87 12.92 -8.96 -5.38
N LEU A 88 12.03 -9.50 -4.55
CA LEU A 88 12.35 -10.32 -3.38
C LEU A 88 11.93 -11.79 -3.57
N THR A 89 10.81 -12.04 -4.24
CA THR A 89 10.24 -13.38 -4.40
C THR A 89 9.30 -13.47 -5.60
N ASN A 90 9.25 -14.66 -6.22
CA ASN A 90 8.31 -14.98 -7.29
C ASN A 90 6.89 -15.31 -6.79
N THR A 91 6.64 -15.21 -5.47
CA THR A 91 5.34 -15.53 -4.86
C THR A 91 4.25 -14.57 -5.36
N GLN A 92 3.12 -15.12 -5.78
CA GLN A 92 1.96 -14.36 -6.24
C GLN A 92 0.77 -14.51 -5.29
N PRO A 93 -0.11 -13.50 -5.17
CA PRO A 93 -1.35 -13.61 -4.43
C PRO A 93 -2.23 -14.68 -5.08
N VAL A 94 -2.86 -15.51 -4.26
CA VAL A 94 -3.82 -16.51 -4.68
C VAL A 94 -5.18 -16.17 -4.10
N TYR A 95 -6.22 -16.43 -4.90
CA TYR A 95 -7.58 -16.29 -4.43
C TYR A 95 -7.87 -17.32 -3.34
N THR A 96 -8.50 -16.88 -2.24
CA THR A 96 -8.73 -17.72 -1.06
C THR A 96 -9.93 -18.67 -1.20
N GLY A 97 -10.73 -18.53 -2.25
CA GLY A 97 -11.99 -19.29 -2.41
C GLY A 97 -13.17 -18.71 -1.61
N LEU A 98 -12.96 -17.63 -0.86
CA LEU A 98 -14.02 -16.93 -0.13
C LEU A 98 -14.69 -15.91 -1.05
N THR A 99 -16.00 -16.09 -1.29
CA THR A 99 -16.87 -15.12 -1.98
C THR A 99 -17.73 -14.38 -1.00
#